data_AF-A0AAW2D2N0-F1
#
_entry.id   AF-A0AAW2D2N0-F1
#
_cell.length_a   1.000
_cell.length_b   1.000
_cell.length_c   1.000
_cell.angle_alpha   90.00
_cell.angle_beta   90.00
_cell.angle_gamma   90.00
#
_symmetry.space_group_name_H-M   'P 1'
#
loop_
_entity.id
_entity.type
_entity.pdbx_description
1 polymer ?
#
loop_
_entity_poly.entity_id
_entity_poly.type
_entity_poly.pdbx_seq_one_letter_code
_entity_poly.pdbx_strand_id
1 'polypeptide(L)'
;MFFTDPVQRGFGSNFRAQKTAIGSSLVFLLMDEVTLSLQLYSKRQHLEWELMPVLKQTLYSDACVKLGREMGVKVADLFTALQKRDACFTDGIHLSAEGSKIVVEKILKVIKEADWEPCLQWKSMPTEFAEDSPLDLVAADEKTTLNPSEWTFYREHQWD
;
A
#
# COMPACT_ATOMS: atom_id res chain seq x y z
N MET A 1 -3.80 23.37 32.09
CA MET A 1 -2.56 22.89 32.75
C MET A 1 -1.42 23.51 31.98
N PHE A 2 -0.80 24.54 32.54
CA PHE A 2 0.26 25.35 31.93
C PHE A 2 1.62 24.76 32.32
N PHE A 3 2.48 24.50 31.33
CA PHE A 3 3.94 24.30 31.49
C PHE A 3 4.56 24.68 30.13
N THR A 4 4.85 25.96 29.89
CA THR A 4 6.14 26.68 30.08
C THR A 4 7.23 26.28 29.08
N ASP A 5 7.56 27.24 28.19
CA ASP A 5 8.67 27.25 27.23
C ASP A 5 10.06 27.03 27.87
N PRO A 6 11.01 26.39 27.16
CA PRO A 6 12.41 26.46 27.55
C PRO A 6 13.08 27.72 27.00
N VAL A 7 13.28 28.68 27.90
CA VAL A 7 14.45 29.56 28.07
C VAL A 7 15.34 29.76 26.83
N GLN A 8 15.16 30.90 26.17
CA GLN A 8 16.21 31.51 25.34
C GLN A 8 17.37 31.97 26.23
N ARG A 9 18.52 31.29 26.14
CA ARG A 9 19.77 31.76 26.75
C ARG A 9 20.61 32.40 25.65
N GLY A 10 20.75 33.72 25.72
CA GLY A 10 21.44 34.52 24.71
C GLY A 10 22.94 34.22 24.61
N PHE A 11 23.44 34.14 23.38
CA PHE A 11 24.81 34.47 23.05
C PHE A 11 24.78 35.73 22.20
N GLY A 12 25.17 36.85 22.80
CA GLY A 12 25.38 38.09 22.10
C GLY A 12 26.60 37.98 21.19
N SER A 13 26.39 38.14 19.89
CA SER A 13 27.44 38.64 18.99
C SER A 13 26.81 39.73 18.13
N ASN A 14 27.36 40.94 18.26
CA ASN A 14 26.95 42.10 17.48
C ASN A 14 27.32 41.88 16.01
N PHE A 15 26.43 41.32 15.20
CA PHE A 15 26.58 41.33 13.74
C PHE A 15 25.76 42.49 13.16
N ARG A 16 26.47 43.57 12.85
CA ARG A 16 25.94 44.72 12.11
C ARG A 16 25.62 44.25 10.68
N ALA A 17 24.34 44.07 10.38
CA ALA A 17 23.89 43.80 9.01
C ALA A 17 24.10 45.03 8.12
N GLN A 18 25.14 45.01 7.28
CA GLN A 18 25.22 45.90 6.12
C GLN A 18 24.34 45.30 5.03
N LYS A 19 23.14 45.88 4.84
CA LYS A 19 22.34 45.64 3.64
C LYS A 19 23.00 46.36 2.46
N THR A 20 23.76 45.64 1.65
CA THR A 20 24.07 46.06 0.28
C THR A 20 23.37 45.11 -0.67
N ALA A 21 22.41 45.67 -1.41
CA ALA A 21 21.68 45.00 -2.47
C ALA A 21 22.64 44.69 -3.62
N ILE A 22 22.99 43.42 -3.82
CA ILE A 22 23.62 42.95 -5.06
C ILE A 22 23.04 41.58 -5.43
N GLY A 23 22.36 41.57 -6.59
CA GLY A 23 22.07 40.48 -7.51
C GLY A 23 22.11 39.01 -7.05
N SER A 24 20.98 38.34 -7.30
CA SER A 24 20.67 36.91 -7.10
C SER A 24 21.55 35.90 -7.87
N SER A 25 22.81 36.21 -8.19
CA SER A 25 23.67 35.35 -9.02
C SER A 25 25.03 35.00 -8.41
N LEU A 26 25.32 35.41 -7.17
CA LEU A 26 26.64 35.14 -6.56
C LEU A 26 26.58 34.90 -5.04
N VAL A 27 25.63 34.10 -4.55
CA VAL A 27 25.53 33.75 -3.11
C VAL A 27 26.24 32.41 -2.78
N PHE A 28 26.81 31.73 -3.76
CA PHE A 28 27.35 30.38 -3.57
C PHE A 28 28.81 30.28 -3.08
N LEU A 29 29.54 31.39 -2.88
CA LEU A 29 31.01 31.33 -2.68
C LEU A 29 31.54 31.82 -1.32
N LEU A 30 30.71 31.97 -0.30
CA LEU A 30 31.18 32.23 1.07
C LEU A 30 30.34 31.48 2.12
N MET A 31 30.13 30.17 1.92
CA MET A 31 29.72 29.30 3.02
C MET A 31 30.97 28.61 3.54
N ASP A 32 31.28 28.81 4.82
CA ASP A 32 32.31 28.04 5.50
C ASP A 32 31.92 26.56 5.61
N GLU A 33 32.90 25.68 5.85
CA GLU A 33 32.66 24.23 5.94
C GLU A 33 31.62 23.87 7.02
N VAL A 34 31.50 24.71 8.05
CA VAL A 34 30.53 24.54 9.13
C VAL A 34 29.11 24.82 8.63
N THR A 35 28.90 25.87 7.84
CA THR A 35 27.60 26.20 7.26
C THR A 35 27.18 25.17 6.21
N LEU A 36 28.12 24.71 5.37
CA LEU A 36 27.86 23.63 4.41
C LEU A 36 27.50 22.32 5.11
N SER A 37 28.22 21.95 6.17
CA SER A 37 27.92 20.72 6.92
C SER A 37 26.58 20.79 7.66
N LEU A 38 26.20 21.94 8.23
CA LEU A 38 24.89 22.15 8.83
C LEU A 38 23.75 22.10 7.80
N GLN A 39 23.95 22.70 6.62
CA GLN A 39 22.98 22.63 5.53
C GLN A 39 22.81 21.20 4.99
N LEU A 40 23.91 20.46 4.85
CA LEU A 40 23.88 19.05 4.44
C LEU A 40 23.23 18.16 5.51
N TYR A 41 23.52 18.39 6.78
CA TYR A 41 22.89 17.67 7.90
C TYR A 41 21.38 17.94 7.95
N SER A 42 20.97 19.20 7.83
CA SER A 42 19.55 19.58 7.79
C SER A 42 18.82 18.97 6.58
N LYS A 43 19.42 19.01 5.38
CA LYS A 43 18.89 18.34 4.19
C LYS A 43 18.80 16.82 4.36
N ARG A 44 19.80 16.19 4.99
CA ARG A 44 19.77 14.75 5.29
C ARG A 44 18.61 14.41 6.23
N GLN A 45 18.47 15.14 7.32
CA GLN A 45 17.37 14.93 8.27
C GLN A 45 16.01 15.09 7.56
N HIS A 46 15.85 16.13 6.74
CA HIS A 46 14.62 16.33 5.96
C HIS A 46 14.32 15.16 5.01
N LEU A 47 15.32 14.71 4.24
CA LEU A 47 15.19 13.56 3.35
C LEU A 47 14.90 12.27 4.12
N GLU A 48 15.51 12.07 5.28
CA GLU A 48 15.18 10.95 6.17
C GLU A 48 13.72 11.01 6.59
N TRP A 49 13.21 12.15 7.06
CA TRP A 49 11.81 12.29 7.46
C TRP A 49 10.81 12.07 6.32
N GLU A 50 11.15 12.50 5.09
CA GLU A 50 10.30 12.30 3.91
C GLU A 50 10.33 10.86 3.38
N LEU A 51 11.51 10.22 3.39
CA LEU A 51 11.69 8.90 2.79
C LEU A 51 11.45 7.76 3.79
N MET A 52 11.55 8.01 5.10
CA MET A 52 11.39 7.00 6.15
C MET A 52 10.07 6.21 6.08
N PRO A 53 8.90 6.82 5.85
CA PRO A 53 7.64 6.08 5.78
C PRO A 53 7.63 5.07 4.63
N VAL A 54 8.10 5.47 3.44
CA VAL A 54 8.12 4.63 2.23
C VAL A 54 9.20 3.55 2.35
N LEU A 55 10.40 3.92 2.80
CA LEU A 55 11.51 2.97 2.99
C LEU A 55 11.15 1.83 3.95
N LYS A 56 10.41 2.12 5.02
CA LYS A 56 9.94 1.09 5.96
C LYS A 56 8.92 0.13 5.34
N GLN A 57 8.00 0.64 4.52
CA GLN A 57 6.98 -0.19 3.87
C GLN A 57 7.58 -1.10 2.81
N THR A 58 8.48 -0.58 1.96
CA THR A 58 9.20 -1.40 0.98
C THR A 58 10.03 -2.48 1.67
N LEU A 59 10.78 -2.13 2.72
CA LEU A 59 11.57 -3.10 3.49
C LEU A 59 10.72 -4.25 4.05
N TYR A 60 9.55 -3.91 4.60
CA TYR A 60 8.62 -4.90 5.13
C TYR A 60 8.05 -5.80 4.03
N SER A 61 7.63 -5.21 2.90
CA SER A 61 7.13 -5.96 1.75
C SER A 61 8.19 -6.92 1.20
N ASP A 62 9.42 -6.44 1.01
CA ASP A 62 10.54 -7.24 0.52
C ASP A 62 10.87 -8.41 1.46
N ALA A 63 10.84 -8.16 2.78
CA ALA A 63 11.05 -9.20 3.78
C ALA A 63 9.94 -10.27 3.72
N CYS A 64 8.66 -9.88 3.58
CA CYS A 64 7.55 -10.83 3.43
C CYS A 64 7.67 -11.65 2.14
N VAL A 65 8.03 -11.01 1.01
CA VAL A 65 8.24 -11.71 -0.27
C VAL A 65 9.39 -12.70 -0.16
N LYS A 66 10.50 -12.29 0.45
CA LYS A 66 11.66 -13.15 0.67
C LYS A 66 11.31 -14.35 1.54
N LEU A 67 10.65 -14.14 2.68
CA LEU A 67 10.23 -15.20 3.59
C LEU A 67 9.30 -16.20 2.90
N GLY A 68 8.31 -15.72 2.13
CA GLY A 68 7.40 -16.60 1.41
C GLY A 68 8.12 -17.49 0.39
N ARG A 69 9.13 -16.95 -0.31
CA ARG A 69 9.99 -17.74 -1.20
C ARG A 69 10.81 -18.78 -0.45
N GLU A 70 11.40 -18.42 0.70
CA GLU A 70 12.18 -19.33 1.55
C GLU A 70 11.32 -20.48 2.10
N MET A 71 10.05 -20.21 2.41
CA MET A 71 9.08 -21.21 2.86
C MET A 71 8.47 -22.03 1.71
N GLY A 72 8.77 -21.72 0.46
CA GLY A 72 8.19 -22.41 -0.70
C GLY A 72 6.70 -22.13 -0.90
N VAL A 73 6.16 -21.04 -0.34
CA VAL A 73 4.76 -20.64 -0.53
C VAL A 73 4.63 -19.62 -1.66
N LYS A 74 3.52 -19.65 -2.40
CA LYS A 74 3.23 -18.65 -3.43
C LYS A 74 2.91 -17.31 -2.77
N VAL A 75 3.46 -16.22 -3.31
CA VAL A 75 3.33 -14.87 -2.72
C VAL A 75 2.58 -13.93 -3.64
N ALA A 76 1.54 -13.28 -3.11
CA ALA A 76 0.88 -12.14 -3.72
C ALA A 76 1.54 -10.83 -3.25
N ASP A 77 2.46 -10.29 -4.05
CA ASP A 77 3.06 -8.97 -3.79
C ASP A 77 2.05 -7.84 -4.07
N LEU A 78 1.29 -7.48 -3.03
CA LEU A 78 0.28 -6.42 -3.08
C LEU A 78 0.87 -5.02 -3.01
N PHE A 79 2.00 -4.83 -2.32
CA PHE A 79 2.65 -3.53 -2.22
C PHE A 79 3.02 -3.02 -3.61
N THR A 80 3.77 -3.82 -4.38
CA THR A 80 4.15 -3.47 -5.76
C THR A 80 2.93 -3.35 -6.67
N ALA A 81 1.87 -4.11 -6.44
CA ALA A 81 0.64 -4.02 -7.23
C ALA A 81 -0.07 -2.67 -7.00
N LEU A 82 -0.12 -2.19 -5.76
CA LEU A 82 -0.82 -0.97 -5.37
C LEU A 82 -0.03 0.31 -5.67
N GLN A 83 1.30 0.24 -5.84
CA GLN A 83 2.12 1.39 -6.28
C GLN A 83 1.83 1.86 -7.71
N LYS A 84 1.05 1.11 -8.50
CA LYS A 84 0.85 1.40 -9.93
C LYS A 84 -0.19 2.48 -10.24
N ARG A 85 -1.00 2.91 -9.25
CA ARG A 85 -2.07 3.90 -9.45
C ARG A 85 -2.27 4.78 -8.22
N ASP A 86 -2.55 6.07 -8.46
CA ASP A 86 -2.72 7.09 -7.42
C ASP A 86 -4.04 7.00 -6.63
N ALA A 87 -4.99 6.16 -7.05
CA ALA A 87 -6.34 6.09 -6.47
C ALA A 87 -6.65 4.76 -5.74
N CYS A 88 -5.64 4.05 -5.26
CA CYS A 88 -5.82 2.74 -4.63
C CYS A 88 -6.45 2.80 -3.23
N PHE A 89 -6.46 3.95 -2.57
CA PHE A 89 -6.92 4.10 -1.19
C PHE A 89 -7.94 5.23 -1.05
N THR A 90 -8.91 5.09 -0.14
CA THR A 90 -9.92 6.12 0.16
C THR A 90 -9.41 7.18 1.13
N ASP A 91 -8.59 6.77 2.10
CA ASP A 91 -8.07 7.62 3.19
C ASP A 91 -6.57 7.40 3.43
N GLY A 92 -5.89 6.76 2.47
CA GLY A 92 -4.48 6.36 2.57
C GLY A 92 -4.24 5.01 3.25
N ILE A 93 -5.27 4.33 3.78
CA ILE A 93 -5.16 2.99 4.40
C ILE A 93 -6.19 2.02 3.84
N HIS A 94 -7.47 2.40 3.80
CA HIS A 94 -8.54 1.56 3.29
C HIS A 94 -8.54 1.56 1.77
N LEU A 95 -8.71 0.39 1.15
CA LEU A 95 -8.75 0.26 -0.31
C LEU A 95 -9.99 0.94 -0.88
N SER A 96 -9.81 1.66 -1.98
CA SER A 96 -10.92 2.10 -2.82
C SER A 96 -11.52 0.91 -3.58
N ALA A 97 -12.63 1.13 -4.30
CA ALA A 97 -13.16 0.13 -5.22
C ALA A 97 -12.11 -0.29 -6.27
N GLU A 98 -11.33 0.67 -6.78
CA GLU A 98 -10.26 0.41 -7.75
C GLU A 98 -9.07 -0.32 -7.12
N GLY A 99 -8.68 0.05 -5.90
CA GLY A 99 -7.63 -0.68 -5.16
C GLY A 99 -8.03 -2.12 -4.86
N SER A 100 -9.30 -2.34 -4.51
CA SER A 100 -9.85 -3.66 -4.25
C SER A 100 -9.81 -4.54 -5.50
N LYS A 101 -10.15 -4.02 -6.69
CA LYS A 101 -10.02 -4.75 -7.97
C LYS A 101 -8.59 -5.24 -8.20
N ILE A 102 -7.59 -4.38 -7.98
CA ILE A 102 -6.17 -4.74 -8.15
C ILE A 102 -5.76 -5.88 -7.20
N VAL A 103 -6.18 -5.82 -5.93
CA VAL A 103 -5.88 -6.89 -4.95
C VAL A 103 -6.48 -8.21 -5.40
N VAL A 104 -7.74 -8.19 -5.83
CA VAL A 104 -8.46 -9.38 -6.31
C VAL A 104 -7.79 -10.00 -7.53
N GLU A 105 -7.50 -9.19 -8.56
CA GLU A 105 -6.78 -9.65 -9.76
C GLU A 105 -5.44 -10.30 -9.41
N LYS A 106 -4.71 -9.70 -8.45
CA LYS A 106 -3.40 -10.21 -8.02
C LYS A 106 -3.52 -11.54 -7.28
N ILE A 107 -4.51 -11.71 -6.41
CA ILE A 107 -4.76 -12.96 -5.68
C ILE A 107 -5.20 -14.06 -6.65
N LEU A 108 -6.18 -13.78 -7.53
CA LEU A 108 -6.66 -14.74 -8.52
C LEU A 108 -5.54 -15.20 -9.45
N LYS A 109 -4.66 -14.29 -9.87
CA LYS A 109 -3.48 -14.66 -10.65
C LYS A 109 -2.59 -15.66 -9.90
N VAL A 110 -2.32 -15.41 -8.62
CA VAL A 110 -1.49 -16.31 -7.80
C VAL A 110 -2.15 -17.68 -7.63
N ILE A 111 -3.46 -17.73 -7.39
CA ILE A 111 -4.22 -18.98 -7.27
C ILE A 111 -4.14 -19.78 -8.59
N LYS A 112 -4.32 -19.12 -9.73
CA LYS A 112 -4.24 -19.77 -11.06
C LYS A 112 -2.85 -20.28 -11.42
N GLU A 113 -1.80 -19.55 -11.02
CA GLU A 113 -0.40 -19.92 -11.24
C GLU A 113 0.13 -20.88 -10.15
N ALA A 114 -0.71 -21.24 -9.18
CA ALA A 114 -0.37 -22.21 -8.17
C ALA A 114 -0.86 -23.59 -8.61
N ASP A 115 0.08 -24.52 -8.78
CA ASP A 115 -0.21 -25.94 -9.04
C ASP A 115 -0.60 -26.65 -7.73
N TRP A 116 -1.58 -26.11 -7.00
CA TRP A 116 -2.07 -26.68 -5.75
C TRP A 116 -3.08 -27.80 -6.02
N GLU A 117 -2.99 -28.89 -5.24
CA GLU A 117 -4.00 -29.95 -5.20
C GLU A 117 -4.63 -30.04 -3.78
N PRO A 118 -5.95 -29.83 -3.64
CA PRO A 118 -6.91 -29.42 -4.69
C PRO A 118 -6.69 -27.96 -5.14
N CYS A 119 -7.09 -27.65 -6.38
CA CYS A 119 -7.03 -26.29 -6.90
C CYS A 119 -7.97 -25.39 -6.09
N LEU A 120 -7.46 -24.25 -5.62
CA LEU A 120 -8.24 -23.28 -4.83
C LEU A 120 -9.04 -22.29 -5.70
N GLN A 121 -9.11 -22.51 -7.01
CA GLN A 121 -10.00 -21.73 -7.85
C GLN A 121 -11.45 -22.10 -7.53
N TRP A 122 -12.28 -21.11 -7.26
CA TRP A 122 -13.63 -21.36 -6.74
C TRP A 122 -14.50 -22.24 -7.67
N LYS A 123 -14.31 -22.15 -8.99
CA LYS A 123 -15.00 -23.00 -9.97
C LYS A 123 -14.57 -24.47 -9.98
N SER A 124 -13.38 -24.77 -9.46
CA SER A 124 -12.92 -26.16 -9.31
C SER A 124 -13.24 -26.74 -7.94
N MET A 125 -13.72 -25.92 -7.00
CA MET A 125 -14.13 -26.39 -5.69
C MET A 125 -15.59 -26.88 -5.75
N PRO A 126 -15.91 -28.04 -5.14
CA PRO A 126 -17.29 -28.48 -5.04
C PRO A 126 -18.07 -27.56 -4.10
N THR A 127 -19.36 -27.36 -4.40
CA THR A 127 -20.29 -26.67 -3.51
C THR A 127 -20.47 -27.48 -2.23
N GLU A 128 -20.24 -26.85 -1.07
CA GLU A 128 -20.24 -27.52 0.25
C GLU A 128 -21.62 -28.09 0.63
N PHE A 129 -22.71 -27.46 0.17
CA PHE A 129 -24.10 -27.83 0.46
C PHE A 129 -24.91 -27.92 -0.84
N ALA A 130 -24.55 -28.86 -1.70
CA ALA A 130 -25.17 -29.07 -3.01
C ALA A 130 -26.49 -29.87 -2.95
N GLU A 131 -26.91 -30.33 -1.76
CA GLU A 131 -28.13 -31.12 -1.61
C GLU A 131 -29.38 -30.29 -1.90
N ASP A 132 -30.36 -30.93 -2.55
CA ASP A 132 -31.67 -30.32 -2.77
C ASP A 132 -32.40 -30.09 -1.43
N SER A 133 -32.97 -28.90 -1.28
CA SER A 133 -33.78 -28.51 -0.15
C SER A 133 -35.27 -28.51 -0.52
N PRO A 134 -36.18 -28.87 0.40
CA PRO A 134 -37.61 -28.66 0.20
C PRO A 134 -38.01 -27.18 -0.02
N LEU A 135 -37.10 -26.25 0.29
CA LEU A 135 -37.25 -24.81 0.07
C LEU A 135 -36.68 -24.34 -1.28
N ASP A 136 -36.13 -25.23 -2.09
CA ASP A 136 -35.63 -24.87 -3.40
C ASP A 136 -36.76 -24.42 -4.32
N LEU A 137 -36.45 -23.47 -5.19
CA LEU A 137 -37.43 -22.94 -6.12
C LEU A 137 -37.74 -23.99 -7.17
N VAL A 138 -39.02 -24.24 -7.41
CA VAL A 138 -39.46 -25.15 -8.46
C VAL A 138 -39.39 -24.42 -9.81
N ALA A 139 -38.74 -25.03 -10.80
CA ALA A 139 -38.67 -24.50 -12.14
C ALA A 139 -40.03 -24.54 -12.85
N ALA A 140 -40.15 -23.86 -13.99
CA ALA A 140 -41.39 -23.77 -14.75
C ALA A 140 -41.90 -25.14 -15.29
N ASP A 141 -41.07 -26.17 -15.26
CA ASP A 141 -41.45 -27.53 -15.66
C ASP A 141 -42.11 -28.35 -14.54
N GLU A 142 -42.23 -27.76 -13.33
CA GLU A 142 -42.79 -28.35 -12.11
C GLU A 142 -42.07 -29.62 -11.61
N LYS A 143 -40.94 -29.98 -12.22
CA LYS A 143 -40.22 -31.23 -11.97
C LYS A 143 -38.82 -31.02 -11.45
N THR A 144 -38.18 -29.94 -11.87
CA THR A 144 -36.81 -29.62 -11.46
C THR A 144 -36.82 -28.56 -10.36
N THR A 145 -35.98 -28.76 -9.35
CA THR A 145 -35.66 -27.77 -8.32
C THR A 145 -34.42 -26.99 -8.74
N LEU A 146 -34.42 -25.69 -8.48
CA LEU A 146 -33.29 -24.81 -8.70
C LEU A 146 -32.58 -24.61 -7.37
N ASN A 147 -31.48 -25.34 -7.15
CA ASN A 147 -30.68 -25.19 -5.96
C ASN A 147 -29.93 -23.84 -5.99
N PRO A 148 -30.18 -22.92 -5.04
CA PRO A 148 -29.50 -21.63 -4.99
C PRO A 148 -28.00 -21.73 -4.71
N SER A 149 -27.51 -22.87 -4.19
CA SER A 149 -26.10 -23.09 -3.88
C SER A 149 -25.22 -23.11 -5.13
N GLU A 150 -25.78 -23.53 -6.27
CA GLU A 150 -25.12 -23.57 -7.58
C GLU A 150 -25.19 -22.24 -8.34
N TRP A 151 -25.81 -21.21 -7.76
CA TRP A 151 -25.99 -19.94 -8.45
C TRP A 151 -24.74 -19.07 -8.37
N THR A 152 -24.20 -18.73 -9.52
CA THR A 152 -23.17 -17.70 -9.63
C THR A 152 -23.84 -16.32 -9.56
N PHE A 153 -23.73 -15.63 -8.41
CA PHE A 153 -24.22 -14.26 -8.29
C PHE A 153 -23.58 -13.35 -9.34
N TYR A 154 -24.40 -12.58 -10.05
CA TYR A 154 -23.90 -11.58 -10.99
C TYR A 154 -23.13 -10.49 -10.22
N ARG A 155 -21.79 -10.55 -10.26
CA ARG A 155 -20.92 -9.45 -9.82
C ARG A 155 -20.40 -8.71 -11.05
N GLU A 156 -20.15 -7.42 -10.89
CA GLU A 156 -19.57 -6.57 -11.94
C GLU A 156 -18.26 -7.16 -12.50
N HIS A 157 -17.49 -7.83 -11.64
CA HIS A 157 -16.31 -8.60 -12.03
C HIS A 157 -16.55 -10.06 -11.66
N GLN A 158 -16.62 -10.93 -12.66
CA GLN A 158 -16.53 -12.38 -12.49
C GLN A 158 -15.10 -12.69 -12.03
N TRP A 159 -14.96 -13.43 -10.92
CA TRP A 159 -13.66 -13.74 -10.30
C TRP A 159 -12.99 -14.91 -11.03
N ASP A 160 -12.97 -14.80 -12.34
CA ASP A 160 -12.62 -15.86 -13.29
C ASP A 160 -11.15 -15.86 -13.63
#